data_AF-A0A4Q2X1U7-F1
#
_entry.id   AF-A0A4Q2X1U7-F1
#
_cell.length_a   1.000
_cell.length_b   1.000
_cell.length_c   1.000
_cell.angle_alpha   90.00
_cell.angle_beta   90.00
_cell.angle_gamma   90.00
#
_symmetry.space_group_name_H-M   'P 1'
#
loop_
_entity.id
_entity.type
_entity.pdbx_description
1 polymer ?
#
loop_
_entity_poly.entity_id
_entity_poly.type
_entity_poly.pdbx_seq_one_letter_code
_entity_poly.pdbx_strand_id
1 'polypeptide(L)'
;MWRPTLVHNSIGRHISCYARTKVVSAMSPWLSNTEVGDIHRVPVSHGEGKFYASEAVIAEFAASGQIATQYCDADGVASMDIAINPNGSLAAIEGITSPCGRVYGKMAHTERSGSFVAKNIPGEKHQPLFSSGVRYFS
;
A
#
# COMPACT_ATOMS: atom_id res chain seq x y z
N MET A 1 17.77 16.30 -8.20
CA MET A 1 17.11 14.99 -8.38
C MET A 1 16.04 14.88 -7.30
N TRP A 2 14.76 14.86 -7.68
CA TRP A 2 13.66 14.79 -6.70
C TRP A 2 13.64 13.41 -6.07
N ARG A 3 13.81 13.34 -4.74
CA ARG A 3 13.70 12.09 -3.98
C ARG A 3 12.22 11.71 -3.88
N PRO A 4 11.88 10.41 -3.89
CA PRO A 4 10.52 9.98 -3.61
C PRO A 4 10.08 10.53 -2.25
N THR A 5 8.86 11.06 -2.19
CA THR A 5 8.33 11.71 -0.99
C THR A 5 6.82 11.52 -0.92
N LEU A 6 6.26 11.85 0.25
CA LEU A 6 4.84 12.03 0.43
C LEU A 6 4.51 13.51 0.35
N VAL A 7 3.39 13.84 -0.30
CA VAL A 7 2.86 15.19 -0.40
C VAL A 7 1.36 15.21 -0.08
N HIS A 8 0.77 16.40 -0.04
CA HIS A 8 -0.67 16.59 0.11
C HIS A 8 -1.45 15.72 -0.88
N ASN A 9 -2.52 15.09 -0.38
CA ASN A 9 -3.45 14.32 -1.20
C ASN A 9 -3.96 15.19 -2.36
N SER A 10 -4.21 14.61 -3.54
CA SER A 10 -4.72 15.36 -4.71
C SER A 10 -6.04 16.09 -4.44
N ILE A 11 -6.84 15.62 -3.48
CA ILE A 11 -8.09 16.25 -3.05
C ILE A 11 -7.91 17.47 -2.14
N GLY A 12 -6.69 17.78 -1.70
CA GLY A 12 -6.40 18.90 -0.80
C GLY A 12 -6.97 18.77 0.62
N ARG A 13 -7.36 17.57 1.05
CA ARG A 13 -7.95 17.31 2.38
C ARG A 13 -7.53 15.95 2.95
N HIS A 14 -7.75 15.78 4.24
CA HIS A 14 -7.62 14.51 4.94
C HIS A 14 -8.61 13.47 4.39
N ILE A 15 -8.13 12.25 4.13
CA ILE A 15 -8.97 11.09 3.83
C ILE A 15 -9.12 10.22 5.07
N SER A 16 -10.31 9.66 5.27
CA SER A 16 -10.57 8.64 6.29
C SER A 16 -11.57 7.64 5.72
N CYS A 17 -11.06 6.52 5.19
CA CYS A 17 -11.87 5.50 4.54
C CYS A 17 -11.15 4.14 4.53
N TYR A 18 -11.79 3.13 3.95
CA TYR A 18 -11.16 1.86 3.62
C TYR A 18 -10.85 1.81 2.12
N ALA A 19 -9.60 1.58 1.78
CA ALA A 19 -9.14 1.39 0.41
C ALA A 19 -8.78 -0.08 0.18
N ARG A 20 -8.81 -0.53 -1.07
CA ARG A 20 -8.25 -1.84 -1.45
C ARG A 20 -6.82 -1.66 -1.89
N THR A 21 -5.94 -2.51 -1.38
CA THR A 21 -4.53 -2.57 -1.76
C THR A 21 -4.22 -3.98 -2.25
N LYS A 22 -3.54 -4.06 -3.39
CA LYS A 22 -3.07 -5.32 -3.97
C LYS A 22 -1.58 -5.47 -3.69
N VAL A 23 -1.16 -6.67 -3.25
CA VAL A 23 0.25 -7.05 -3.20
C VAL A 23 0.75 -7.25 -4.62
N VAL A 24 1.75 -6.48 -5.03
CA VAL A 24 2.37 -6.55 -6.37
C VAL A 24 3.81 -7.03 -6.35
N SER A 25 4.43 -7.03 -5.17
CA SER A 25 5.73 -7.66 -4.92
C SER A 25 5.77 -8.21 -3.50
N ALA A 26 6.18 -9.48 -3.37
CA ALA A 26 6.35 -10.17 -2.08
C ALA A 26 7.83 -10.29 -1.67
N MET A 27 8.72 -9.47 -2.24
CA MET A 27 10.17 -9.49 -1.93
C MET A 27 10.47 -9.17 -0.45
N SER A 28 9.60 -8.43 0.22
CA SER A 28 9.81 -8.05 1.61
C SER A 28 9.47 -9.19 2.56
N PRO A 29 10.28 -9.44 3.61
CA PRO A 29 9.92 -10.37 4.68
C PRO A 29 8.58 -10.05 5.34
N TRP A 30 8.18 -8.76 5.36
CA TRP A 30 6.87 -8.32 5.85
C TRP A 30 5.69 -8.87 5.04
N LEU A 31 5.91 -9.26 3.79
CA LEU A 31 4.89 -9.80 2.88
C LEU A 31 5.07 -11.31 2.60
N SER A 32 5.90 -12.00 3.38
CA SER A 32 6.24 -13.42 3.13
C SER A 32 5.11 -14.43 3.35
N ASN A 33 4.05 -14.06 4.08
CA ASN A 33 2.82 -14.85 4.20
C ASN A 33 1.68 -14.30 3.32
N THR A 34 2.00 -13.55 2.26
CA THR A 34 1.04 -13.09 1.24
C THR A 34 1.53 -13.52 -0.14
N GLU A 35 0.61 -13.63 -1.09
CA GLU A 35 0.91 -13.92 -2.49
C GLU A 35 0.76 -12.65 -3.35
N VAL A 36 1.52 -12.58 -4.44
CA VAL A 36 1.31 -11.53 -5.45
C VAL A 36 -0.09 -11.69 -6.04
N GLY A 37 -0.87 -10.62 -5.98
CA GLY A 37 -2.28 -10.61 -6.36
C GLY A 37 -3.24 -10.55 -5.17
N ASP A 38 -2.80 -10.82 -3.95
CA ASP A 38 -3.67 -10.71 -2.77
C ASP A 38 -4.21 -9.29 -2.60
N ILE A 39 -5.53 -9.19 -2.45
CA ILE A 39 -6.25 -7.92 -2.26
C ILE A 39 -6.70 -7.81 -0.81
N HIS A 40 -6.24 -6.77 -0.14
CA HIS A 40 -6.62 -6.46 1.23
C HIS A 40 -7.38 -5.13 1.27
N ARG A 41 -8.42 -5.07 2.09
CA ARG A 41 -9.19 -3.85 2.34
C ARG A 41 -8.76 -3.26 3.68
N VAL A 42 -7.98 -2.20 3.59
CA VAL A 42 -7.23 -1.63 4.72
C VAL A 42 -7.63 -0.17 4.95
N PRO A 43 -7.68 0.30 6.21
CA PRO A 43 -8.01 1.68 6.51
C PRO A 43 -6.89 2.63 6.10
N VAL A 44 -7.26 3.80 5.59
CA VAL A 44 -6.36 4.92 5.29
C VAL A 44 -6.86 6.17 6.04
N SER A 45 -5.93 6.94 6.60
CA SER A 45 -6.25 8.09 7.46
C SER A 45 -5.13 9.13 7.46
N HIS A 46 -5.07 9.99 6.43
CA HIS A 46 -3.98 10.96 6.29
C HIS A 46 -4.35 12.16 5.39
N GLY A 47 -3.67 13.30 5.57
CA GLY A 47 -3.74 14.48 4.69
C GLY A 47 -2.61 14.57 3.66
N GLU A 48 -1.48 13.91 3.95
CA GLU A 48 -0.24 13.96 3.17
C GLU A 48 0.28 12.55 2.91
N GLY A 49 -0.47 11.77 2.13
CA GLY A 49 -0.08 10.39 1.79
C GLY A 49 0.07 10.12 0.31
N LYS A 50 0.04 11.16 -0.53
CA LYS A 50 0.27 11.01 -1.96
C LYS A 50 1.73 10.69 -2.22
N PHE A 51 2.02 9.48 -2.69
CA PHE A 51 3.34 9.14 -3.18
C PHE A 51 3.65 9.94 -4.45
N TYR A 52 4.81 10.60 -4.44
CA TYR A 52 5.28 11.44 -5.54
C TYR A 52 6.77 11.19 -5.81
N ALA A 53 7.09 10.94 -7.07
CA ALA A 53 8.44 10.77 -7.59
C ALA A 53 8.44 11.07 -9.10
N SER A 54 9.61 11.21 -9.71
CA SER A 54 9.71 11.29 -11.17
C SER A 54 9.36 9.95 -11.81
N GLU A 55 8.93 9.98 -13.07
CA GLU A 55 8.62 8.77 -13.86
C GLU A 55 9.82 7.80 -13.91
N ALA A 56 11.04 8.32 -14.06
CA ALA A 56 12.25 7.51 -14.06
C ALA A 56 12.46 6.73 -12.74
N VAL A 57 12.18 7.37 -11.59
CA VAL A 57 12.28 6.72 -10.28
C VAL A 57 11.18 5.69 -10.10
N ILE A 58 9.96 5.97 -10.56
CA ILE A 58 8.85 5.01 -10.53
C ILE A 58 9.17 3.78 -11.39
N ALA A 59 9.71 4.00 -12.59
CA ALA A 59 10.12 2.92 -13.48
C ALA A 59 11.25 2.07 -12.87
N GLU A 60 12.22 2.69 -12.21
CA GLU A 60 13.27 1.99 -11.46
C GLU A 60 12.68 1.13 -10.34
N PHE A 61 11.78 1.67 -9.52
CA PHE A 61 11.12 0.93 -8.44
C PHE A 61 10.25 -0.21 -8.94
N ALA A 62 9.59 -0.05 -10.09
CA ALA A 62 8.83 -1.12 -10.73
C ALA A 62 9.77 -2.23 -11.22
N ALA A 63 10.86 -1.87 -11.91
CA ALA A 63 11.83 -2.83 -12.43
C ALA A 63 12.59 -3.58 -11.32
N SER A 64 12.84 -2.94 -10.17
CA SER A 64 13.50 -3.55 -9.02
C SER A 64 12.53 -4.28 -8.07
N GLY A 65 11.23 -4.32 -8.38
CA GLY A 65 10.21 -4.95 -7.53
C GLY A 65 10.00 -4.25 -6.18
N GLN A 66 10.45 -2.99 -6.04
CA GLN A 66 10.31 -2.20 -4.82
C GLN A 66 8.92 -1.59 -4.63
N ILE A 67 8.07 -1.56 -5.65
CA ILE A 67 6.64 -1.29 -5.46
C ILE A 67 6.03 -2.55 -4.84
N ALA A 68 5.67 -2.49 -3.56
CA ALA A 68 5.15 -3.63 -2.81
C ALA A 68 3.62 -3.74 -2.93
N THR A 69 2.93 -2.60 -2.82
CA THR A 69 1.47 -2.54 -2.83
C THR A 69 0.94 -1.37 -3.63
N GLN A 70 -0.19 -1.59 -4.31
CA GLN A 70 -0.89 -0.56 -5.09
C GLN A 70 -2.36 -0.47 -4.67
N TYR A 71 -2.92 0.74 -4.70
CA TYR A 71 -4.36 0.94 -4.66
C TYR A 71 -5.02 0.33 -5.89
N CYS A 72 -6.11 -0.41 -5.71
CA CYS A 72 -6.77 -1.16 -6.77
C CYS A 72 -8.29 -1.25 -6.58
N ASP A 73 -9.01 -1.60 -7.63
CA ASP A 73 -10.43 -1.90 -7.56
C ASP A 73 -10.70 -3.31 -7.00
N ALA A 74 -11.95 -3.78 -7.12
CA ALA A 74 -12.33 -5.09 -6.61
C ALA A 74 -11.73 -6.26 -7.41
N ASP A 75 -11.34 -6.03 -8.66
CA ASP A 75 -10.74 -7.01 -9.55
C ASP A 75 -9.19 -6.94 -9.50
N GLY A 76 -8.66 -6.09 -8.62
CA GLY A 76 -7.22 -5.91 -8.45
C GLY A 76 -6.58 -5.02 -9.51
N VAL A 77 -7.34 -4.30 -10.32
CA VAL A 77 -6.80 -3.37 -11.31
C VAL A 77 -6.43 -2.06 -10.63
N ALA A 78 -5.16 -1.68 -10.75
CA ALA A 78 -4.67 -0.40 -10.23
C ALA A 78 -5.26 0.76 -11.04
N SER A 79 -5.67 1.83 -10.39
CA SER A 79 -6.31 2.97 -11.05
C SER A 79 -5.93 4.31 -10.41
N MET A 80 -5.93 5.35 -11.23
CA MET A 80 -5.80 6.75 -10.79
C MET A 80 -7.15 7.39 -10.44
N ASP A 81 -8.26 6.67 -10.61
CA ASP A 81 -9.56 7.11 -10.14
C ASP A 81 -9.52 7.31 -8.62
N ILE A 82 -9.99 8.47 -8.17
CA ILE A 82 -10.09 8.84 -6.75
C ILE A 82 -10.90 7.85 -5.90
N ALA A 83 -11.89 7.16 -6.49
CA ALA A 83 -12.66 6.13 -5.80
C ALA A 83 -11.80 4.91 -5.44
N ILE A 84 -10.70 4.71 -6.15
CA ILE A 84 -9.76 3.59 -6.00
C ILE A 84 -8.48 4.03 -5.28
N ASN A 85 -7.88 5.12 -5.74
CA ASN A 85 -6.67 5.74 -5.23
C ASN A 85 -7.03 7.07 -4.53
N PRO A 86 -7.44 7.01 -3.25
CA PRO A 86 -8.11 8.13 -2.57
C PRO A 86 -7.19 9.33 -2.33
N ASN A 87 -5.88 9.13 -2.38
CA ASN A 87 -4.89 10.18 -2.16
C ASN A 87 -4.24 10.68 -3.47
N GLY A 88 -4.46 9.99 -4.59
CA GLY A 88 -3.91 10.32 -5.89
C GLY A 88 -2.41 10.02 -6.02
N SER A 89 -1.90 9.02 -5.31
CA SER A 89 -0.50 8.54 -5.42
C SER A 89 -0.16 8.17 -6.85
N LEU A 90 1.01 8.59 -7.34
CA LEU A 90 1.44 8.27 -8.70
C LEU A 90 1.59 6.76 -8.87
N ALA A 91 1.19 6.25 -10.05
CA ALA A 91 1.10 4.82 -10.35
C ALA A 91 0.31 4.00 -9.30
N ALA A 92 -0.65 4.64 -8.61
CA ALA A 92 -1.42 4.06 -7.52
C ALA A 92 -0.55 3.42 -6.41
N ILE A 93 0.70 3.86 -6.25
CA ILE A 93 1.62 3.29 -5.26
C ILE A 93 1.09 3.55 -3.85
N GLU A 94 0.91 2.49 -3.07
CA GLU A 94 0.50 2.58 -1.67
C GLU A 94 1.66 2.28 -0.72
N GLY A 95 2.56 1.37 -1.10
CA GLY A 95 3.72 1.02 -0.31
C GLY A 95 4.91 0.57 -1.15
N ILE A 96 6.10 0.86 -0.63
CA ILE A 96 7.38 0.54 -1.25
C ILE A 96 8.33 -0.13 -0.26
N THR A 97 9.34 -0.82 -0.77
CA THR A 97 10.38 -1.44 0.05
C THR A 97 11.73 -0.78 -0.16
N SER A 98 12.63 -0.94 0.80
CA SER A 98 14.05 -0.71 0.56
C SER A 98 14.60 -1.68 -0.50
N PRO A 99 15.75 -1.37 -1.14
CA PRO A 99 16.31 -2.25 -2.17
C PRO A 99 16.61 -3.67 -1.69
N CYS A 100 16.87 -3.86 -0.39
CA CYS A 100 17.08 -5.19 0.21
C CYS A 100 15.80 -5.81 0.79
N GLY A 101 14.63 -5.21 0.58
CA GLY A 101 13.32 -5.71 1.03
C GLY A 101 13.03 -5.59 2.54
N ARG A 102 14.05 -5.39 3.39
CA ARG A 102 13.91 -5.45 4.87
C ARG A 102 13.08 -4.31 5.48
N VAL A 103 13.01 -3.16 4.81
CA VAL A 103 12.18 -2.02 5.25
C VAL A 103 10.99 -1.94 4.32
N TYR A 104 9.78 -1.97 4.88
CA TYR A 104 8.54 -1.77 4.14
C TYR A 104 7.86 -0.49 4.64
N GLY A 105 7.73 0.49 3.77
CA GLY A 105 7.01 1.74 4.03
C GLY A 105 5.65 1.71 3.34
N LYS A 106 4.59 2.04 4.07
CA LYS A 106 3.22 2.04 3.55
C LYS A 106 2.35 3.11 4.20
N MET A 107 1.26 3.49 3.52
CA MET A 107 0.33 4.52 4.02
C MET A 107 -0.93 3.94 4.69
N ALA A 108 -1.37 2.76 4.28
CA ALA A 108 -2.51 2.10 4.86
C ALA A 108 -2.17 1.46 6.21
N HIS A 109 -3.15 1.45 7.11
CA HIS A 109 -2.98 1.12 8.52
C HIS A 109 -3.44 -0.31 8.83
N THR A 110 -2.65 -1.30 8.44
CA THR A 110 -2.92 -2.73 8.72
C THR A 110 -3.06 -3.03 10.22
N GLU A 111 -2.40 -2.24 11.07
CA GLU A 111 -2.46 -2.33 12.53
C GLU A 111 -3.82 -1.90 13.11
N ARG A 112 -4.61 -1.10 12.37
CA ARG A 112 -5.96 -0.69 12.80
C ARG A 112 -6.97 -1.79 12.53
N SER A 113 -6.78 -2.93 13.18
CA SER A 113 -7.59 -4.16 13.04
C SER A 113 -8.09 -4.67 14.40
N GLY A 114 -9.12 -5.52 14.38
CA GLY A 114 -9.67 -6.15 15.58
C GLY A 114 -11.01 -6.84 15.32
N SER A 115 -11.39 -7.77 16.19
CA SER A 115 -12.59 -8.63 16.03
C SER A 115 -13.91 -7.85 15.94
N PHE A 116 -13.93 -6.60 16.38
CA PHE A 116 -15.10 -5.72 16.36
C PHE A 116 -14.93 -4.47 15.49
N VAL A 117 -13.84 -4.38 14.73
CA VAL A 117 -13.53 -3.23 13.87
C VAL A 117 -14.07 -3.47 12.46
N ALA A 118 -14.72 -2.46 11.88
CA ALA A 118 -15.18 -2.44 10.48
C ALA A 118 -16.01 -3.66 10.03
N LYS A 119 -16.85 -4.19 10.93
CA LYS A 119 -17.74 -5.34 10.66
C LYS A 119 -18.67 -5.12 9.46
N ASN A 120 -19.06 -3.88 9.21
CA ASN A 120 -19.95 -3.48 8.12
C ASN A 120 -19.22 -3.24 6.78
N ILE A 121 -17.89 -3.35 6.75
CA ILE A 121 -17.10 -3.19 5.52
C ILE A 121 -16.84 -4.59 4.96
N PRO A 122 -17.23 -4.93 3.73
CA PRO A 122 -16.95 -6.26 3.16
C PRO A 122 -15.51 -6.37 2.62
N GLY A 123 -15.04 -7.60 2.39
CA GLY A 123 -13.72 -7.93 1.84
C GLY A 123 -12.70 -8.37 2.90
N GLU A 124 -11.60 -8.99 2.45
CA GLU A 124 -10.50 -9.40 3.32
C GLU A 124 -9.84 -8.18 3.97
N LYS A 125 -9.56 -8.22 5.27
CA LYS A 125 -8.91 -7.12 6.04
C LYS A 125 -7.62 -7.56 6.69
N HIS A 126 -7.45 -8.86 6.90
CA HIS A 126 -6.29 -9.42 7.53
C HIS A 126 -5.14 -9.46 6.53
N GLN A 127 -4.20 -8.54 6.69
CA GLN A 127 -2.92 -8.60 6.01
C GLN A 127 -1.87 -9.10 7.02
N PRO A 128 -1.26 -10.27 6.82
CA PRO A 128 -0.47 -10.97 7.85
C PRO A 128 0.92 -10.36 8.14
N LEU A 129 1.10 -9.05 7.96
CA LEU A 129 2.40 -8.35 8.01
C LEU A 129 3.22 -8.65 9.28
N PHE A 130 2.58 -8.58 10.44
CA PHE A 130 3.26 -8.78 11.72
C PHE A 130 3.69 -10.23 11.91
N SER A 131 2.85 -11.19 11.53
CA SER A 131 3.21 -12.62 11.57
C SER A 131 4.35 -12.95 10.60
N SER A 132 4.36 -12.34 9.42
CA SER A 132 5.46 -12.44 8.44
C SER A 132 6.76 -11.87 8.99
N GLY A 133 6.67 -10.70 9.64
CA GLY A 133 7.81 -10.06 10.30
C GLY A 133 8.39 -10.90 11.44
N VAL A 134 7.55 -11.48 12.30
CA VAL A 134 7.98 -12.40 13.37
C VAL A 134 8.65 -13.64 12.78
N ARG A 135 8.04 -14.26 11.76
CA ARG A 135 8.55 -15.46 11.10
C ARG A 135 9.96 -15.28 10.52
N TYR A 136 10.29 -14.08 10.07
CA TYR A 136 11.60 -13.78 9.50
C TYR A 136 12.76 -13.87 10.52
N PHE A 137 12.47 -13.68 11.81
CA PHE A 137 13.47 -13.74 12.89
C PHE A 137 13.41 -15.02 13.73
N SER A 138 12.48 -15.92 13.45
CA SER A 138 12.26 -17.18 14.19
C SER A 138 12.83 -18.39 13.48
#